data_AF-A0A3N5ES64-F1
#
_entry.id   AF-A0A3N5ES64-F1
#
_cell.length_a   1.000
_cell.length_b   1.000
_cell.length_c   1.000
_cell.angle_alpha   90.00
_cell.angle_beta   90.00
_cell.angle_gamma   90.00
#
_symmetry.space_group_name_H-M   'P 1'
#
loop_
_entity.id
_entity.type
_entity.pdbx_description
1 polymer ?
#
loop_
_entity_poly.entity_id
_entity_poly.type
_entity_poly.pdbx_seq_one_letter_code
_entity_poly.pdbx_strand_id
1 'polypeptide(L)' 'MKTQRSNPVDAFRALHESGCFVLPNPWDIGSAICLQHLGFKALATTSAGYAFSRGLPDTVTALTRDAMLLHVRE' A
#
# COMPACT_ATOMS: atom_id res chain seq x y z
N MET A 1 -19.49 -7.57 -21.39
CA MET A 1 -19.35 -6.15 -21.00
C MET A 1 -17.94 -5.96 -20.46
N LYS A 2 -17.06 -5.20 -21.12
CA LYS A 2 -15.72 -4.92 -20.58
C LYS A 2 -15.87 -3.83 -19.51
N THR A 3 -15.64 -4.17 -18.25
CA THR A 3 -15.63 -3.20 -17.16
C THR A 3 -14.47 -2.23 -17.41
N GLN A 4 -14.78 -1.00 -17.82
CA GLN A 4 -13.78 0.05 -17.92
C GLN A 4 -13.30 0.36 -16.50
N ARG A 5 -12.10 -0.12 -16.15
CA ARG A 5 -11.48 0.22 -14.86
C ARG A 5 -11.20 1.71 -14.86
N SER A 6 -11.71 2.43 -13.88
CA SER A 6 -11.31 3.81 -13.61
C SER A 6 -9.80 3.86 -13.36
N ASN A 7 -9.18 4.95 -13.79
CA ASN A 7 -7.80 5.25 -13.44
C ASN A 7 -7.64 5.17 -11.91
N PRO A 8 -6.70 4.35 -11.36
CA PRO A 8 -6.51 4.21 -9.92
C PRO A 8 -6.28 5.55 -9.20
N VAL A 9 -5.63 6.51 -9.88
CA VAL A 9 -5.40 7.85 -9.34
C VAL A 9 -6.72 8.61 -9.15
N ASP A 10 -7.61 8.56 -10.13
CA ASP A 10 -8.90 9.26 -10.06
C ASP A 10 -9.85 8.57 -9.07
N ALA A 11 -9.82 7.24 -9.00
CA ALA A 11 -10.56 6.49 -7.99
C ALA A 11 -10.10 6.80 -6.56
N PHE A 12 -8.79 6.88 -6.32
CA PHE A 12 -8.24 7.26 -5.02
C PHE A 12 -8.56 8.71 -4.66
N ARG A 13 -8.52 9.63 -5.64
CA ARG A 13 -8.94 11.02 -5.43
C ARG A 13 -10.42 11.11 -5.03
N ALA A 14 -11.30 10.39 -5.72
CA ALA A 14 -12.72 10.35 -5.40
C ALA A 14 -13.00 9.83 -3.98
N LEU A 15 -12.19 8.88 -3.48
CA LEU A 15 -12.31 8.43 -2.08
C LEU A 15 -12.06 9.60 -1.10
N HIS A 16 -11.06 10.45 -1.34
CA HIS A 16 -10.77 11.61 -0.48
C HIS A 16 -11.83 12.71 -0.58
N GLU A 17 -12.40 12.91 -1.78
CA GLU A 17 -13.49 13.86 -1.99
C GLU A 17 -14.79 13.39 -1.30
N SER A 18 -14.98 12.08 -1.16
CA SER A 18 -16.17 11.49 -0.51
C SER A 18 -16.15 11.56 1.03
N GLY A 19 -15.01 11.94 1.62
CA GLY A 19 -14.84 12.06 3.07
C GLY A 19 -13.79 11.08 3.64
N CYS A 20 -14.04 10.61 4.86
CA CYS A 20 -13.09 9.73 5.57
C CYS A 20 -13.27 8.27 5.14
N PHE A 21 -12.16 7.57 4.89
CA PHE A 21 -12.13 6.15 4.61
C PHE A 21 -10.91 5.50 5.25
N VAL A 22 -10.99 4.18 5.48
CA VAL A 22 -9.88 3.41 6.06
C VAL A 22 -8.88 3.05 4.96
N LEU A 23 -7.62 3.38 5.19
CA LEU A 23 -6.48 3.10 4.31
C LEU A 23 -5.44 2.28 5.09
N PRO A 24 -5.51 0.94 5.06
CA PRO A 24 -4.57 0.09 5.79
C PRO A 24 -3.21 0.02 5.07
N ASN A 25 -2.15 -0.27 5.83
CA ASN A 25 -0.76 -0.30 5.37
C ASN A 25 -0.19 -1.72 5.48
N PRO A 26 -0.41 -2.61 4.50
CA PRO A 26 0.30 -3.89 4.43
C PRO A 26 1.82 -3.71 4.32
N TRP A 27 2.57 -4.69 4.82
CA TRP A 27 4.04 -4.73 4.79
C TRP A 27 4.60 -5.91 3.98
N ASP A 28 3.72 -6.76 3.44
CA ASP A 28 4.06 -7.89 2.56
C ASP A 28 2.90 -8.24 1.61
N ILE A 29 3.16 -9.13 0.65
CA ILE A 29 2.17 -9.58 -0.35
C ILE A 29 0.96 -10.24 0.33
N GLY A 30 1.19 -11.06 1.37
CA GLY A 30 0.14 -11.81 2.04
C GLY A 30 -0.90 -10.90 2.72
N SER A 31 -0.43 -9.89 3.45
CA SER A 31 -1.28 -8.88 4.08
C SER A 31 -1.99 -8.01 3.05
N ALA A 32 -1.34 -7.64 1.95
CA ALA A 32 -1.99 -6.89 0.87
C ALA A 32 -3.17 -7.66 0.25
N ILE A 33 -2.96 -8.95 -0.05
CA ILE A 33 -4.01 -9.85 -0.58
C ILE A 33 -5.15 -10.01 0.43
N CYS A 34 -4.83 -10.21 1.71
CA CYS A 34 -5.83 -10.35 2.77
C CYS A 34 -6.71 -9.10 2.88
N LEU A 35 -6.10 -7.91 2.93
CA LEU A 35 -6.82 -6.65 3.02
C LEU A 35 -7.68 -6.37 1.77
N GLN A 36 -7.20 -6.72 0.58
CA GLN A 36 -8.02 -6.65 -0.63
C GLN A 36 -9.26 -7.55 -0.51
N HIS A 37 -9.11 -8.79 -0.03
CA HIS A 37 -10.24 -9.70 0.17
C HIS A 37 -11.23 -9.23 1.24
N LEU A 38 -10.77 -8.46 2.23
CA LEU A 38 -11.63 -7.79 3.22
C LEU A 38 -12.40 -6.59 2.66
N GLY A 39 -12.13 -6.18 1.41
CA GLY A 39 -12.92 -5.19 0.69
C GLY A 39 -12.47 -3.73 0.86
N PHE A 40 -11.27 -3.49 1.41
CA PHE A 40 -10.68 -2.15 1.46
C PHE A 40 -10.51 -1.59 0.05
N LYS A 41 -10.86 -0.30 -0.13
CA LYS A 41 -10.91 0.35 -1.45
C LYS A 41 -9.55 0.81 -1.96
N ALA A 42 -8.59 0.97 -1.06
CA ALA A 42 -7.22 1.35 -1.34
C ALA A 42 -6.31 0.81 -0.24
N LEU A 43 -5.01 0.68 -0.56
CA LEU A 43 -3.95 0.26 0.35
C LEU A 43 -2.83 1.30 0.30
N ALA A 44 -2.16 1.51 1.44
CA ALA A 44 -0.91 2.26 1.53
C ALA A 44 0.26 1.32 1.82
N THR A 45 1.47 1.85 1.91
CA THR A 45 2.67 1.09 2.29
C THR A 45 3.13 1.54 3.69
N THR A 46 4.03 0.78 4.32
CA THR A 46 4.63 1.15 5.61
C THR A 46 6.13 0.89 5.60
N SER A 47 6.96 1.94 5.78
CA SER A 47 8.41 1.79 5.88
C SER A 47 8.79 1.00 7.13
N ALA A 48 8.16 1.32 8.27
CA ALA A 48 8.38 0.62 9.52
C ALA A 48 8.03 -0.87 9.42
N GLY A 49 6.86 -1.19 8.85
CA GLY A 49 6.44 -2.59 8.72
C GLY A 49 7.40 -3.39 7.84
N TYR A 50 7.81 -2.82 6.70
CA TYR A 50 8.80 -3.45 5.84
C TYR A 50 10.16 -3.58 6.54
N ALA A 51 10.71 -2.51 7.13
CA ALA A 51 12.00 -2.51 7.83
C ALA A 51 12.05 -3.56 8.95
N PHE A 52 11.04 -3.58 9.83
CA PHE A 52 10.97 -4.52 10.94
C PHE A 52 10.87 -5.98 10.46
N SER A 53 10.15 -6.26 9.37
CA SER A 53 10.10 -7.60 8.76
C SER A 53 11.46 -8.10 8.27
N ARG A 54 12.40 -7.18 8.00
CA ARG A 54 13.78 -7.45 7.58
C ARG A 54 14.78 -7.41 8.74
N GLY A 55 14.32 -7.20 9.97
CA GLY A 55 15.19 -7.05 11.15
C GLY A 55 15.96 -5.73 11.17
N LEU A 56 15.46 -4.70 10.49
CA LEU A 56 16.08 -3.39 10.36
C LEU A 56 15.26 -2.33 11.11
N PRO A 57 15.88 -1.25 11.64
CA PRO A 57 15.14 -0.15 12.24
C PRO A 57 14.47 0.73 11.17
N ASP A 58 13.40 1.46 11.55
CA ASP A 58 12.75 2.44 10.67
C ASP A 58 13.56 3.75 10.64
N THR A 59 14.70 3.72 9.95
CA THR A 59 15.56 4.89 9.75
C THR A 59 15.92 5.08 8.28
N VAL A 60 16.18 6.32 7.88
CA VAL A 60 16.57 6.68 6.51
C VAL A 60 17.88 6.03 6.05
N THR A 61 18.69 5.52 6.97
CA THR A 61 19.96 4.84 6.69
C THR A 61 19.82 3.33 6.60
N ALA A 62 18.73 2.74 7.11
CA ALA A 62 18.55 1.29 7.17
C ALA A 62 18.03 0.70 5.85
N LEU A 63 17.28 1.47 5.06
CA LEU A 63 16.74 1.04 3.78
C LEU A 63 17.06 2.05 2.68
N THR A 64 17.44 1.53 1.51
CA THR A 64 17.62 2.38 0.33
C THR A 64 16.28 2.67 -0.33
N ARG A 65 16.20 3.79 -1.05
CA ARG A 65 15.05 4.12 -1.90
C ARG A 65 14.72 2.98 -2.87
N ASP A 66 15.73 2.40 -3.49
CA ASP A 66 15.53 1.36 -4.51
C ASP A 66 15.00 0.06 -3.89
N ALA A 67 15.43 -0.29 -2.67
CA ALA A 67 14.86 -1.41 -1.92
C ALA A 67 13.38 -1.18 -1.58
N MET A 68 13.00 0.04 -1.19
CA MET A 68 11.60 0.39 -0.95
C MET A 68 10.77 0.34 -2.23
N LEU A 69 11.24 0.92 -3.33
CA LEU A 69 10.52 0.90 -4.60
C LEU A 69 10.37 -0.52 -5.17
N LEU A 70 11.35 -1.40 -4.93
CA LEU A 70 11.25 -2.80 -5.29
C LEU A 70 10.14 -3.49 -4.47
N HIS A 71 10.11 -3.28 -3.15
CA HIS A 71 9.05 -3.82 -2.29
C HIS A 71 7.65 -3.34 -2.70
N VAL A 72 7.48 -2.05 -3.03
CA VAL A 72 6.19 -1.50 -3.48
C VAL A 72 5.71 -2.12 -4.80
N ARG A 73 6.62 -2.65 -5.62
CA ARG A 73 6.30 -3.27 -6.91
C ARG A 73 5.83 -4.73 -6.77
N GLU A 74 6.17 -5.41 -5.69
CA GLU A 74 5.82 -6.81 -5.41
C GLU A 74 4.30 -7.05 -5.42
#